data_AF-A0A7C7GN44-F1
#
_entry.id   AF-A0A7C7GN44-F1
#
_cell.length_a   1.000
_cell.length_b   1.000
_cell.length_c   1.000
_cell.angle_alpha   90.00
_cell.angle_beta   90.00
_cell.angle_gamma   90.00
#
_symmetry.space_group_name_H-M   'P 1'
#
loop_
_entity.id
_entity.type
_entity.pdbx_description
1 polymer ?
#
loop_
_entity_poly.entity_id
_entity_poly.type
_entity_poly.pdbx_seq_one_letter_code
_entity_poly.pdbx_strand_id
1 'polypeptide(L)'
;MSIINKITPVFFALMFSLLAFTTSASEALSQQTESIDEVVLSIDDRIESYMEPVTNVIMDVIFVTIPIGFGKEVPFVLIWLLFGAVFFTFYFKFISISGFKHAIDVVKGKFDDPKKKEQGEVSHFQALTAALSGTVGVGNIAGVAIAVSIGGPGATFWMIVAGLLGMSAKFIECTLGTKYRIQNADGSVSGGPSYYLSRGLAKRGERMGQLGKVLAIMFAVACIGGSLGGGNMVQINQATKQLISVTGGAESFFYGQAWIFGAVMAALVGLIIIGGIKSIAKVTDKVVPFMVGIYVLSALVVLAGNFSEIPTAFGQIFSGAFDSGAMYGGIIGVMIQGFKRAAFSNEAGIGSASIAHSAAKTNEPVSE
;
A
#
# COMPACT_ATOMS: atom_id res chain seq x y z
N MET A 1 -8.08 25.45 19.55
CA MET A 1 -7.32 25.03 20.75
C MET A 1 -7.78 23.70 21.36
N SER A 2 -8.99 23.18 21.07
CA SER A 2 -9.52 21.91 21.61
C SER A 2 -9.00 20.61 20.94
N ILE A 3 -8.67 20.64 19.65
CA ILE A 3 -8.21 19.44 18.90
C ILE A 3 -6.73 19.13 19.17
N ILE A 4 -5.88 20.16 19.27
CA ILE A 4 -4.44 19.98 19.54
C ILE A 4 -4.23 19.35 20.92
N ASN A 5 -4.96 19.78 21.96
CA ASN A 5 -4.89 19.20 23.30
C ASN A 5 -5.43 17.76 23.41
N LYS A 6 -6.19 17.28 22.40
CA LYS A 6 -6.63 15.87 22.31
C LYS A 6 -5.69 14.99 21.47
N ILE A 7 -4.93 15.58 20.54
CA ILE A 7 -3.97 14.86 19.69
C ILE A 7 -2.65 14.60 20.43
N THR A 8 -2.20 15.53 21.26
CA THR A 8 -0.96 15.38 22.04
C THR A 8 -0.93 14.10 22.89
N PRO A 9 -1.96 13.73 23.68
CA PRO A 9 -1.92 12.49 24.45
C PRO A 9 -1.94 11.22 23.60
N VAL A 10 -2.60 11.21 22.43
CA VAL A 10 -2.59 10.06 21.50
C VAL A 10 -1.21 9.90 20.85
N PHE A 11 -0.58 11.01 20.50
CA PHE A 11 0.78 11.06 19.96
C PHE A 11 1.83 10.56 20.97
N PHE A 12 1.70 10.96 22.24
CA PHE A 12 2.56 10.45 23.31
C PHE A 12 2.26 8.99 23.68
N ALA A 13 0.99 8.55 23.61
CA ALA A 13 0.60 7.16 23.83
C ALA A 13 1.19 6.22 22.77
N LEU A 14 1.23 6.63 21.49
CA LEU A 14 1.88 5.91 20.39
C LEU A 14 3.41 5.82 20.57
N MET A 15 4.04 6.87 21.10
CA MET A 15 5.47 6.81 21.44
C MET A 15 5.75 5.92 22.66
N PHE A 16 4.88 5.96 23.67
CA PHE A 16 5.04 5.14 24.87
C PHE A 16 4.74 3.67 24.61
N SER A 17 3.79 3.34 23.72
CA SER A 17 3.53 1.95 23.33
C SER A 17 4.68 1.36 22.52
N LEU A 18 5.34 2.16 21.66
CA LEU A 18 6.57 1.74 20.97
C LEU A 18 7.78 1.54 21.90
N LEU A 19 7.89 2.30 23.00
CA LEU A 19 8.93 2.09 24.01
C LEU A 19 8.60 0.97 25.00
N ALA A 20 7.32 0.74 25.32
CA ALA A 20 6.87 -0.40 26.10
C ALA A 20 7.07 -1.73 25.33
N PHE A 21 7.09 -1.67 23.99
CA PHE A 21 7.33 -2.80 23.10
C PHE A 21 8.72 -3.43 23.26
N THR A 22 9.76 -2.63 23.57
CA THR A 22 11.11 -3.17 23.76
C THR A 22 11.31 -3.85 25.11
N THR A 23 10.48 -3.50 26.09
CA THR A 23 10.52 -4.06 27.45
C THR A 23 9.62 -5.30 27.58
N SER A 24 8.41 -5.27 27.01
CA SER A 24 7.51 -6.44 27.02
C SER A 24 7.95 -7.58 26.10
N ALA A 25 8.63 -7.28 24.98
CA ALA A 25 9.22 -8.31 24.12
C ALA A 25 10.36 -9.08 24.81
N SER A 26 11.06 -8.45 25.76
CA SER A 26 12.09 -9.12 26.58
C SER A 26 11.49 -10.02 27.66
N GLU A 27 10.35 -9.63 28.24
CA GLU A 27 9.64 -10.40 29.28
C GLU A 27 8.85 -11.59 28.68
N ALA A 28 8.24 -11.43 27.51
CA ALA A 28 7.57 -12.51 26.80
C ALA A 28 8.56 -13.63 26.36
N LEU A 29 9.78 -13.25 25.98
CA LEU A 29 10.83 -14.20 25.58
C LEU A 29 11.32 -15.08 26.75
N SER A 30 11.22 -14.59 27.99
CA SER A 30 11.70 -15.31 29.18
C SER A 30 10.66 -16.26 29.77
N GLN A 31 9.37 -16.02 29.56
CA GLN A 31 8.29 -16.86 30.09
C GLN A 31 7.93 -18.06 29.21
N GLN A 32 8.26 -18.03 27.91
CA GLN A 32 7.87 -19.07 26.94
C GLN A 32 8.86 -20.24 26.86
N THR A 33 9.96 -20.20 27.63
CA THR A 33 10.99 -21.26 27.66
C THR A 33 10.62 -22.43 28.60
N GLU A 34 9.62 -22.30 29.48
CA GLU A 34 9.34 -23.30 30.53
C GLU A 34 8.24 -24.34 30.24
N SER A 35 7.52 -24.28 29.11
CA SER A 35 6.48 -25.27 28.80
C SER A 35 6.55 -25.79 27.37
N ILE A 36 7.37 -26.82 27.15
CA ILE A 36 7.39 -27.59 25.89
C ILE A 36 7.12 -29.05 26.23
N ASP A 37 5.86 -29.47 26.11
CA ASP A 37 5.51 -30.88 25.91
C ASP A 37 5.68 -31.22 24.41
N GLU A 38 6.28 -32.37 24.12
CA GLU A 38 6.62 -32.87 22.78
C GLU A 38 5.38 -33.11 21.90
N VAL A 39 4.95 -32.07 21.18
CA VAL A 39 4.37 -32.24 19.85
C VAL A 39 5.46 -31.87 18.86
N VAL A 40 5.80 -32.78 17.94
CA VAL A 40 6.73 -32.48 16.84
C VAL A 40 6.05 -31.45 15.94
N LEU A 41 6.22 -30.18 16.29
CA LEU A 41 5.74 -29.04 15.52
C LEU A 41 6.32 -29.13 14.11
N SER A 42 5.48 -29.00 13.09
CA SER A 42 5.97 -28.86 11.72
C SER A 42 6.84 -27.60 11.64
N ILE A 43 7.75 -27.54 10.66
CA ILE A 43 8.58 -26.34 10.46
C ILE A 43 7.69 -25.11 10.29
N ASP A 44 6.54 -25.26 9.62
CA ASP A 44 5.55 -24.20 9.44
C ASP A 44 4.95 -23.75 10.80
N ASP A 45 4.57 -24.69 11.68
CA ASP A 45 4.02 -24.35 13.02
C ASP A 45 5.05 -23.63 13.90
N ARG A 46 6.32 -24.03 13.81
CA ARG A 46 7.40 -23.33 14.51
C ARG A 46 7.57 -21.91 13.99
N ILE A 47 7.56 -21.70 12.67
CA ILE A 47 7.67 -20.37 12.08
C ILE A 47 6.48 -19.49 12.50
N GLU A 48 5.26 -20.01 12.44
CA GLU A 48 4.06 -19.25 12.82
C GLU A 48 4.14 -18.76 14.27
N SER A 49 4.56 -19.62 15.19
CA SER A 49 4.69 -19.26 16.62
C SER A 49 5.63 -18.08 16.90
N TYR A 50 6.66 -17.87 16.06
CA TYR A 50 7.56 -16.72 16.18
C TYR A 50 7.02 -15.47 15.49
N MET A 51 6.19 -15.61 14.46
CA MET A 51 5.74 -14.50 13.60
C MET A 51 4.37 -13.93 14.02
N GLU A 52 3.53 -14.75 14.66
CA GLU A 52 2.18 -14.35 15.09
C GLU A 52 2.19 -13.18 16.10
N PRO A 53 3.05 -13.15 17.14
CA PRO A 53 3.10 -12.02 18.08
C PRO A 53 3.49 -10.70 17.40
N VAL A 54 4.42 -10.77 16.43
CA VAL A 54 4.86 -9.60 15.64
C VAL A 54 3.71 -9.09 14.78
N THR A 55 2.95 -10.00 14.18
CA THR A 55 1.84 -9.66 13.28
C THR A 55 0.68 -9.00 14.03
N ASN A 56 0.30 -9.54 15.18
CA ASN A 56 -0.84 -9.04 15.96
C ASN A 56 -0.61 -7.61 16.46
N VAL A 57 0.61 -7.30 16.92
CA VAL A 57 0.96 -5.95 17.40
C VAL A 57 0.93 -4.93 16.26
N ILE A 58 1.39 -5.31 15.06
CA ILE A 58 1.32 -4.44 13.87
C ILE A 58 -0.14 -4.12 13.53
N MET A 59 -1.05 -5.10 13.63
CA MET A 59 -2.47 -4.89 13.33
C MET A 59 -3.15 -3.98 14.36
N ASP A 60 -2.88 -4.16 15.64
CA ASP A 60 -3.51 -3.37 16.71
C ASP A 60 -3.15 -1.88 16.66
N VAL A 61 -1.91 -1.55 16.27
CA VAL A 61 -1.44 -0.15 16.17
C VAL A 61 -1.98 0.54 14.91
N ILE A 62 -2.12 -0.17 13.79
CA ILE A 62 -2.57 0.42 12.51
C ILE A 62 -4.06 0.74 12.52
N PHE A 63 -4.88 -0.04 13.24
CA PHE A 63 -6.34 0.04 13.17
C PHE A 63 -6.97 0.74 14.38
N VAL A 64 -6.38 1.84 14.86
CA VAL A 64 -7.07 2.70 15.82
C VAL A 64 -8.35 3.24 15.18
N THR A 65 -9.48 2.74 15.67
CA THR A 65 -10.81 3.14 15.23
C THR A 65 -11.29 4.33 16.05
N ILE A 66 -12.09 5.17 15.39
CA ILE A 66 -12.85 6.22 16.04
C ILE A 66 -14.33 5.90 15.87
N PRO A 67 -15.14 6.00 16.95
CA PRO A 67 -16.58 5.92 16.83
C PRO A 67 -17.04 7.14 16.02
N ILE A 68 -17.48 6.87 14.80
CA ILE A 68 -18.40 7.78 14.13
C ILE A 68 -19.79 7.40 14.62
N GLY A 69 -20.75 8.32 14.74
CA GLY A 69 -22.09 7.96 15.22
C GLY A 69 -22.72 6.78 14.47
N PHE A 70 -23.90 6.32 14.91
CA PHE A 70 -24.62 5.16 14.32
C PHE A 70 -24.04 3.78 14.66
N GLY A 71 -23.31 3.65 15.78
CA GLY A 71 -22.82 2.36 16.27
C GLY A 71 -21.70 1.76 15.41
N LYS A 72 -20.92 2.60 14.73
CA LYS A 72 -19.87 2.15 13.81
C LYS A 72 -18.52 2.78 14.09
N GLU A 73 -17.51 2.02 13.76
CA GLU A 73 -16.12 2.38 13.94
C GLU A 73 -15.44 2.55 12.58
N VAL A 74 -14.69 3.65 12.43
CA VAL A 74 -13.89 3.91 11.23
C VAL A 74 -12.44 4.11 11.62
N PRO A 75 -11.49 3.50 10.90
CA PRO A 75 -10.07 3.78 11.11
C PRO A 75 -9.79 5.27 10.92
N PHE A 76 -9.20 5.93 11.91
CA PHE A 76 -8.90 7.37 11.84
C PHE A 76 -8.10 7.73 10.59
N VAL A 77 -7.14 6.88 10.25
CA VAL A 77 -6.29 7.02 9.05
C VAL A 77 -7.13 7.16 7.78
N LEU A 78 -8.26 6.46 7.68
CA LEU A 78 -9.11 6.51 6.49
C LEU A 78 -9.76 7.88 6.31
N ILE A 79 -10.25 8.47 7.41
CA ILE A 79 -10.84 9.82 7.41
C ILE A 79 -9.77 10.84 7.00
N TRP A 80 -8.56 10.69 7.54
CA TRP A 80 -7.44 11.59 7.24
C TRP A 80 -7.01 11.50 5.77
N LEU A 81 -6.85 10.28 5.24
CA LEU A 81 -6.50 10.05 3.83
C LEU A 81 -7.59 10.56 2.89
N LEU A 82 -8.86 10.32 3.21
CA LEU A 82 -10.00 10.81 2.43
C LEU A 82 -10.02 12.35 2.39
N PHE A 83 -9.87 12.98 3.55
CA PHE A 83 -9.81 14.44 3.64
C PHE A 83 -8.66 14.99 2.79
N GLY A 84 -7.47 14.40 2.89
CA GLY A 84 -6.31 14.79 2.08
C GLY A 84 -6.58 14.64 0.58
N ALA A 85 -7.10 13.48 0.16
CA ALA A 85 -7.43 13.21 -1.23
C ALA A 85 -8.44 14.22 -1.80
N VAL A 86 -9.55 14.45 -1.08
CA VAL A 86 -10.56 15.46 -1.45
C VAL A 86 -9.95 16.85 -1.52
N PHE A 87 -9.24 17.28 -0.47
CA PHE A 87 -8.60 18.59 -0.42
C PHE A 87 -7.68 18.80 -1.63
N PHE A 88 -6.84 17.83 -1.93
CA PHE A 88 -5.89 17.91 -3.04
C PHE A 88 -6.58 17.88 -4.41
N THR A 89 -7.61 17.05 -4.60
CA THR A 89 -8.38 17.05 -5.85
C THR A 89 -8.97 18.43 -6.15
N PHE A 90 -9.56 19.09 -5.15
CA PHE A 90 -10.14 20.43 -5.35
C PHE A 90 -9.06 21.52 -5.45
N TYR A 91 -8.04 21.49 -4.60
CA TYR A 91 -6.97 22.49 -4.61
C TYR A 91 -6.22 22.51 -5.95
N PHE A 92 -5.95 21.33 -6.53
CA PHE A 92 -5.31 21.19 -7.83
C PHE A 92 -6.30 21.13 -9.00
N LYS A 93 -7.57 21.50 -8.79
CA LYS A 93 -8.60 21.64 -9.84
C LYS A 93 -8.72 20.39 -10.72
N PHE A 94 -8.80 19.21 -10.10
CA PHE A 94 -8.95 17.92 -10.79
C PHE A 94 -7.79 17.60 -11.76
N ILE A 95 -6.55 17.92 -11.37
CA ILE A 95 -5.34 17.66 -12.16
C ILE A 95 -5.22 16.21 -12.64
N SER A 96 -5.69 15.24 -11.85
CA SER A 96 -5.65 13.82 -12.20
C SER A 96 -6.49 13.48 -13.44
N ILE A 97 -7.51 14.30 -13.75
CA ILE A 97 -8.36 14.15 -14.94
C ILE A 97 -7.76 14.95 -16.10
N SER A 98 -7.45 16.24 -15.87
CA SER A 98 -6.96 17.13 -16.94
C SER A 98 -5.55 16.78 -17.41
N GLY A 99 -4.69 16.27 -16.53
CA GLY A 99 -3.32 15.85 -16.81
C GLY A 99 -3.18 14.41 -17.31
N PHE A 100 -4.26 13.61 -17.35
CA PHE A 100 -4.19 12.17 -17.63
C PHE A 100 -3.50 11.86 -18.97
N LYS A 101 -3.87 12.57 -20.04
CA LYS A 101 -3.24 12.38 -21.36
C LYS A 101 -1.75 12.73 -21.34
N HIS A 102 -1.38 13.79 -20.62
CA HIS A 102 0.02 14.18 -20.50
C HIS A 102 0.83 13.14 -19.71
N ALA A 103 0.27 12.58 -18.63
CA ALA A 103 0.90 11.52 -17.86
C ALA A 103 1.20 10.27 -18.72
N ILE A 104 0.28 9.88 -19.61
CA ILE A 104 0.52 8.78 -20.56
C ILE A 104 1.66 9.12 -21.53
N ASP A 105 1.74 10.35 -22.03
CA ASP A 105 2.82 10.79 -22.90
C ASP A 105 4.18 10.80 -22.16
N VAL A 106 4.23 11.20 -20.89
CA VAL A 106 5.43 11.14 -20.03
C VAL A 106 5.87 9.70 -19.83
N VAL A 107 4.96 8.80 -19.43
CA VAL A 107 5.29 7.39 -19.20
C VAL A 107 5.78 6.68 -20.46
N LYS A 108 5.29 7.09 -21.64
CA LYS A 108 5.79 6.61 -22.94
C LYS A 108 7.18 7.12 -23.31
N GLY A 109 7.76 8.01 -22.52
CA GLY A 109 9.06 8.63 -22.78
C GLY A 109 9.02 9.65 -23.91
N LYS A 110 7.84 10.21 -24.24
CA LYS A 110 7.70 11.17 -25.35
C LYS A 110 8.49 12.46 -25.12
N PHE A 111 8.70 12.82 -23.85
CA PHE A 111 9.43 14.02 -23.44
C PHE A 111 10.86 13.72 -22.99
N ASP A 112 11.27 12.45 -22.99
CA ASP A 112 12.61 12.03 -22.60
C ASP A 112 13.58 12.45 -23.71
N ASP A 113 14.60 13.24 -23.36
CA ASP A 113 15.66 13.62 -24.29
C ASP A 113 16.93 12.80 -23.97
N PRO A 114 17.32 11.83 -24.82
CA PRO A 114 18.51 11.00 -24.60
C PRO A 114 19.81 11.81 -24.50
N LYS A 115 19.81 13.05 -25.00
CA LYS A 115 20.98 13.94 -24.98
C LYS A 115 21.03 14.79 -23.69
N LYS A 116 19.94 14.89 -22.94
CA LYS A 116 19.93 15.56 -21.64
C LYS A 116 20.28 14.57 -20.55
N LYS A 117 21.29 14.93 -19.75
CA LYS A 117 21.65 14.16 -18.55
C LYS A 117 20.70 14.52 -17.42
N GLU A 118 19.54 13.89 -17.42
CA GLU A 118 18.55 14.07 -16.34
C GLU A 118 18.93 13.28 -15.09
N GLN A 119 18.64 13.86 -13.93
CA GLN A 119 18.94 13.26 -12.63
C GLN A 119 17.96 12.12 -12.35
N GLY A 120 18.46 10.95 -11.93
CA GLY A 120 17.64 9.77 -11.65
C GLY A 120 18.32 8.47 -12.06
N GLU A 121 17.74 7.36 -11.65
CA GLU A 121 18.28 6.01 -11.86
C GLU A 121 17.52 5.24 -12.95
N VAL A 122 16.21 5.45 -13.05
CA VAL A 122 15.28 4.66 -13.87
C VAL A 122 14.39 5.56 -14.73
N SER A 123 13.81 5.03 -15.82
CA SER A 123 12.86 5.81 -16.64
C SER A 123 11.51 5.99 -15.93
N HIS A 124 10.67 6.90 -16.42
CA HIS A 124 9.30 7.09 -15.93
C HIS A 124 8.49 5.78 -15.94
N PHE A 125 8.56 5.01 -17.03
CA PHE A 125 7.91 3.70 -17.11
C PHE A 125 8.44 2.69 -16.10
N GLN A 126 9.75 2.69 -15.87
CA GLN A 126 10.38 1.82 -14.88
C GLN A 126 10.01 2.19 -13.45
N ALA A 127 9.94 3.49 -13.13
CA ALA A 127 9.45 3.96 -11.85
C ALA A 127 7.98 3.58 -11.63
N LEU A 128 7.13 3.77 -12.65
CA LEU A 128 5.72 3.38 -12.62
C LEU A 128 5.56 1.86 -12.40
N THR A 129 6.28 1.04 -13.17
CA THR A 129 6.18 -0.43 -13.04
C THR A 129 6.75 -0.93 -11.70
N ALA A 130 7.81 -0.30 -11.18
CA ALA A 130 8.31 -0.60 -9.84
C ALA A 130 7.26 -0.26 -8.75
N ALA A 131 6.63 0.92 -8.82
CA ALA A 131 5.56 1.30 -7.88
C ALA A 131 4.32 0.41 -8.02
N LEU A 132 3.95 0.03 -9.25
CA LEU A 132 2.84 -0.90 -9.51
C LEU A 132 3.14 -2.30 -9.00
N SER A 133 4.39 -2.75 -9.03
CA SER A 133 4.76 -4.08 -8.52
C SER A 133 4.50 -4.24 -7.01
N GLY A 134 4.65 -3.15 -6.24
CA GLY A 134 4.34 -3.15 -4.82
C GLY A 134 2.85 -3.01 -4.51
N THR A 135 2.10 -2.35 -5.39
CA THR A 135 0.67 -2.05 -5.16
C THR A 135 -0.28 -3.02 -5.84
N VAL A 136 0.16 -3.82 -6.81
CA VAL A 136 -0.67 -4.81 -7.50
C VAL A 136 -0.22 -6.20 -7.11
N GLY A 137 -0.99 -6.86 -6.24
CA GLY A 137 -0.72 -8.24 -5.81
C GLY A 137 -1.97 -9.10 -5.64
N VAL A 138 -1.77 -10.35 -5.24
CA VAL A 138 -2.87 -11.29 -4.94
C VAL A 138 -3.78 -10.71 -3.86
N GLY A 139 -3.18 -10.02 -2.88
CA GLY A 139 -3.91 -9.27 -1.86
C GLY A 139 -4.92 -8.27 -2.44
N ASN A 140 -4.64 -7.65 -3.60
CA ASN A 140 -5.53 -6.70 -4.28
C ASN A 140 -6.76 -7.37 -4.87
N ILE A 141 -6.58 -8.55 -5.48
CA ILE A 141 -7.66 -9.31 -6.11
C ILE A 141 -8.58 -9.89 -5.02
N ALA A 142 -8.00 -10.64 -4.08
CA ALA A 142 -8.75 -11.31 -3.02
C ALA A 142 -9.51 -10.32 -2.13
N GLY A 143 -8.88 -9.22 -1.75
CA GLY A 143 -9.55 -8.26 -0.87
C GLY A 143 -10.62 -7.41 -1.56
N VAL A 144 -10.62 -7.26 -2.89
CA VAL A 144 -11.78 -6.67 -3.60
C VAL A 144 -12.96 -7.62 -3.46
N ALA A 145 -12.76 -8.92 -3.67
CA ALA A 145 -13.80 -9.93 -3.49
C ALA A 145 -14.36 -9.90 -2.06
N ILE A 146 -13.50 -9.89 -1.04
CA ILE A 146 -13.91 -9.77 0.37
C ILE A 146 -14.70 -8.46 0.61
N ALA A 147 -14.24 -7.35 0.04
CA ALA A 147 -14.93 -6.06 0.21
C ALA A 147 -16.33 -6.06 -0.42
N VAL A 148 -16.51 -6.69 -1.57
CA VAL A 148 -17.81 -6.86 -2.22
C VAL A 148 -18.68 -7.87 -1.48
N SER A 149 -18.12 -8.96 -0.95
CA SER A 149 -18.86 -9.95 -0.16
C SER A 149 -19.40 -9.35 1.15
N ILE A 150 -18.63 -8.49 1.81
CA ILE A 150 -19.03 -7.85 3.07
C ILE A 150 -19.90 -6.60 2.78
N GLY A 151 -19.47 -5.71 1.89
CA GLY A 151 -20.12 -4.42 1.65
C GLY A 151 -21.21 -4.45 0.58
N GLY A 152 -21.41 -5.59 -0.08
CA GLY A 152 -22.26 -5.72 -1.26
C GLY A 152 -21.65 -5.10 -2.52
N PRO A 153 -22.34 -5.21 -3.68
CA PRO A 153 -21.89 -4.66 -4.94
C PRO A 153 -21.62 -3.14 -4.90
N GLY A 154 -22.37 -2.41 -4.07
CA GLY A 154 -22.22 -0.97 -3.87
C GLY A 154 -20.86 -0.52 -3.35
N ALA A 155 -20.13 -1.38 -2.64
CA ALA A 155 -18.77 -1.06 -2.19
C ALA A 155 -17.84 -0.76 -3.39
N THR A 156 -18.08 -1.42 -4.52
CA THR A 156 -17.32 -1.23 -5.77
C THR A 156 -17.39 0.22 -6.27
N PHE A 157 -18.57 0.84 -6.20
CA PHE A 157 -18.75 2.24 -6.60
C PHE A 157 -17.86 3.17 -5.76
N TRP A 158 -17.91 3.01 -4.43
CA TRP A 158 -17.11 3.82 -3.52
C TRP A 158 -15.62 3.52 -3.62
N MET A 159 -15.22 2.29 -3.97
CA MET A 159 -13.83 1.97 -4.29
C MET A 159 -13.33 2.76 -5.52
N ILE A 160 -14.15 2.87 -6.57
CA ILE A 160 -13.81 3.65 -7.77
C ILE A 160 -13.68 5.13 -7.42
N VAL A 161 -14.65 5.70 -6.69
CA VAL A 161 -14.61 7.10 -6.25
C VAL A 161 -13.37 7.39 -5.41
N ALA A 162 -13.08 6.53 -4.43
CA ALA A 162 -11.89 6.64 -3.59
C ALA A 162 -10.59 6.55 -4.40
N GLY A 163 -10.54 5.67 -5.41
CA GLY A 163 -9.43 5.58 -6.34
C GLY A 163 -9.22 6.86 -7.14
N LEU A 164 -10.30 7.43 -7.68
CA LEU A 164 -10.25 8.67 -8.45
C LEU A 164 -9.75 9.86 -7.62
N LEU A 165 -10.25 10.01 -6.39
CA LEU A 165 -9.79 11.03 -5.45
C LEU A 165 -8.32 10.80 -5.03
N GLY A 166 -7.96 9.54 -4.78
CA GLY A 166 -6.61 9.14 -4.39
C GLY A 166 -5.54 9.48 -5.42
N MET A 167 -5.88 9.57 -6.71
CA MET A 167 -4.93 9.97 -7.76
C MET A 167 -4.29 11.34 -7.48
N SER A 168 -5.04 12.29 -6.92
CA SER A 168 -4.50 13.63 -6.62
C SER A 168 -3.56 13.62 -5.43
N ALA A 169 -3.85 12.81 -4.41
CA ALA A 169 -2.93 12.60 -3.29
C ALA A 169 -1.62 11.95 -3.77
N LYS A 170 -1.74 10.91 -4.62
CA LYS A 170 -0.60 10.19 -5.18
C LYS A 170 0.29 11.06 -6.08
N PHE A 171 -0.33 11.90 -6.90
CA PHE A 171 0.37 12.90 -7.71
C PHE A 171 1.26 13.81 -6.84
N ILE A 172 0.73 14.34 -5.73
CA ILE A 172 1.47 15.28 -4.89
C ILE A 172 2.58 14.61 -4.11
N GLU A 173 2.33 13.42 -3.54
CA GLU A 173 3.39 12.70 -2.84
C GLU A 173 4.55 12.33 -3.77
N CYS A 174 4.27 11.90 -5.01
CA CYS A 174 5.31 11.60 -6.01
C CYS A 174 6.06 12.86 -6.41
N THR A 175 5.35 13.94 -6.75
CA THR A 175 5.97 15.23 -7.06
C THR A 175 6.85 15.75 -5.92
N LEU A 176 6.39 15.65 -4.66
CA LEU A 176 7.19 16.05 -3.50
C LEU A 176 8.38 15.12 -3.28
N GLY A 177 8.19 13.80 -3.47
CA GLY A 177 9.25 12.79 -3.42
C GLY A 177 10.38 13.11 -4.38
N THR A 178 10.05 13.44 -5.62
CA THR A 178 10.99 13.83 -6.67
C THR A 178 11.61 15.21 -6.41
N LYS A 179 10.83 16.16 -5.89
CA LYS A 179 11.30 17.54 -5.61
C LYS A 179 12.32 17.62 -4.47
N TYR A 180 12.19 16.77 -3.45
CA TYR A 180 13.02 16.82 -2.24
C TYR A 180 14.02 15.67 -2.13
N ARG A 181 14.15 14.84 -3.16
CA ARG A 181 15.16 13.78 -3.21
C ARG A 181 16.60 14.28 -3.09
N ILE A 182 17.48 13.37 -2.72
CA ILE A 182 18.92 13.55 -2.63
C ILE A 182 19.57 12.64 -3.67
N GLN A 183 20.58 13.17 -4.35
CA GLN A 183 21.52 12.35 -5.10
C GLN A 183 22.72 12.04 -4.22
N ASN A 184 22.98 10.76 -4.02
CA ASN A 184 24.09 10.28 -3.23
C ASN A 184 25.38 10.31 -4.06
N ALA A 185 26.53 10.24 -3.37
CA ALA A 185 27.84 10.28 -4.02
C ALA A 185 28.10 9.09 -4.95
N ASP A 186 27.44 7.95 -4.71
CA ASP A 186 27.48 6.74 -5.53
C ASP A 186 26.55 6.81 -6.76
N GLY A 187 25.81 7.92 -6.94
CA GLY A 187 24.85 8.12 -8.01
C GLY A 187 23.49 7.49 -7.77
N SER A 188 23.24 6.89 -6.60
CA SER A 188 21.91 6.47 -6.19
C SER A 188 21.05 7.66 -5.76
N VAL A 189 19.74 7.47 -5.77
CA VAL A 189 18.76 8.48 -5.39
C VAL A 189 18.01 8.05 -4.15
N SER A 190 17.87 8.97 -3.20
CA SER A 190 17.04 8.76 -2.02
C SER A 190 15.97 9.84 -1.91
N GLY A 191 14.71 9.43 -1.95
CA GLY A 191 13.56 10.33 -1.89
C GLY A 191 12.34 9.68 -1.27
N GLY A 192 11.21 10.35 -1.39
CA GLY A 192 9.95 9.97 -0.73
C GLY A 192 9.70 10.73 0.58
N PRO A 193 8.81 10.22 1.45
CA PRO A 193 8.23 11.02 2.53
C PRO A 193 9.20 11.43 3.62
N SER A 194 10.13 10.56 3.99
CA SER A 194 11.19 10.91 4.95
C SER A 194 11.99 12.13 4.50
N TYR A 195 12.19 12.32 3.20
CA TYR A 195 12.94 13.44 2.64
C TYR A 195 12.10 14.70 2.48
N TYR A 196 10.87 14.62 1.94
CA TYR A 196 10.03 15.82 1.82
C TYR A 196 9.51 16.32 3.18
N LEU A 197 9.33 15.44 4.17
CA LEU A 197 8.96 15.86 5.53
C LEU A 197 10.11 16.58 6.21
N SER A 198 11.31 15.99 6.21
CA SER A 198 12.47 16.60 6.86
C SER A 198 12.95 17.87 6.16
N ARG A 199 13.12 17.84 4.83
CA ARG A 199 13.68 18.97 4.05
C ARG A 199 12.62 19.99 3.66
N GLY A 200 11.41 19.54 3.32
CA GLY A 200 10.32 20.42 2.91
C GLY A 200 9.79 21.26 4.06
N LEU A 201 9.62 20.67 5.25
CA LEU A 201 9.17 21.41 6.43
C LEU A 201 10.27 22.31 7.01
N ALA A 202 11.55 21.94 6.89
CA ALA A 202 12.66 22.81 7.30
C ALA A 202 12.66 24.15 6.56
N LYS A 203 12.23 24.18 5.29
CA LYS A 203 12.08 25.43 4.53
C LYS A 203 10.96 26.35 5.03
N ARG A 204 10.09 25.87 5.91
CA ARG A 204 8.97 26.64 6.50
C ARG A 204 9.33 27.27 7.86
N GLY A 205 10.57 27.09 8.33
CA GLY A 205 11.07 27.64 9.59
C GLY A 205 11.62 26.57 10.53
N GLU A 206 12.39 26.99 11.52
CA GLU A 206 13.16 26.10 12.41
C GLU A 206 12.27 25.11 13.19
N ARG A 207 11.16 25.59 13.76
CA ARG A 207 10.18 24.75 14.48
C ARG A 207 9.56 23.69 13.56
N MET A 208 9.29 24.04 12.31
CA MET A 208 8.75 23.10 11.32
C MET A 208 9.82 22.11 10.86
N GLY A 209 11.09 22.52 10.80
CA GLY A 209 12.21 21.62 10.53
C GLY A 209 12.39 20.55 11.60
N GLN A 210 12.26 20.91 12.88
CA GLN A 210 12.30 19.95 13.98
C GLN A 210 11.13 18.95 13.89
N LEU A 211 9.91 19.44 13.68
CA LEU A 211 8.74 18.59 13.46
C LEU A 211 8.93 17.65 12.27
N GLY A 212 9.46 18.16 11.15
CA GLY A 212 9.69 17.38 9.94
C GLY A 212 10.71 16.26 10.13
N LYS A 213 11.74 16.46 10.95
CA LYS A 213 12.69 15.38 11.31
C LYS A 213 12.01 14.27 12.10
N VAL A 214 11.18 14.63 13.09
CA VAL A 214 10.43 13.64 13.90
C VAL A 214 9.46 12.86 13.01
N LEU A 215 8.68 13.55 12.16
CA LEU A 215 7.76 12.92 11.21
C LEU A 215 8.49 12.02 10.21
N ALA A 216 9.65 12.41 9.72
CA ALA A 216 10.46 11.61 8.81
C ALA A 216 10.96 10.30 9.44
N ILE A 217 11.41 10.35 10.70
CA ILE A 217 11.85 9.17 11.45
C ILE A 217 10.67 8.23 11.70
N MET A 218 9.53 8.76 12.17
CA MET A 218 8.32 7.97 12.38
C MET A 218 7.84 7.31 11.08
N PHE A 219 7.83 8.05 9.98
CA PHE A 219 7.50 7.50 8.66
C PHE A 219 8.47 6.38 8.28
N ALA A 220 9.78 6.57 8.43
CA ALA A 220 10.77 5.56 8.07
C ALA A 220 10.57 4.25 8.86
N VAL A 221 10.36 4.35 10.18
CA VAL A 221 10.08 3.18 11.03
C VAL A 221 8.77 2.49 10.63
N ALA A 222 7.70 3.25 10.44
CA ALA A 222 6.40 2.72 10.01
C ALA A 222 6.47 2.10 8.61
N CYS A 223 7.23 2.69 7.69
CA CYS A 223 7.42 2.17 6.34
C CYS A 223 8.18 0.84 6.36
N ILE A 224 9.21 0.70 7.22
CA ILE A 224 9.92 -0.57 7.41
C ILE A 224 8.95 -1.62 7.95
N GLY A 225 8.23 -1.32 9.05
CA GLY A 225 7.25 -2.25 9.63
C GLY A 225 6.15 -2.66 8.64
N GLY A 226 5.58 -1.68 7.92
CA GLY A 226 4.54 -1.90 6.91
C GLY A 226 5.00 -2.74 5.72
N SER A 227 6.26 -2.58 5.31
CA SER A 227 6.86 -3.39 4.22
C SER A 227 7.08 -4.85 4.62
N LEU A 228 7.40 -5.14 5.89
CA LEU A 228 7.50 -6.50 6.40
C LEU A 228 6.11 -7.16 6.50
N GLY A 229 5.12 -6.46 7.04
CA GLY A 229 3.76 -6.99 7.19
C GLY A 229 3.00 -7.10 5.87
N GLY A 230 2.38 -5.99 5.45
CA GLY A 230 1.52 -5.96 4.26
C GLY A 230 2.28 -6.20 2.95
N GLY A 231 3.51 -5.69 2.85
CA GLY A 231 4.32 -5.79 1.63
C GLY A 231 4.93 -7.18 1.38
N ASN A 232 5.29 -7.91 2.43
CA ASN A 232 6.01 -9.20 2.31
C ASN A 232 5.15 -10.37 2.81
N MET A 233 4.87 -10.43 4.12
CA MET A 233 4.25 -11.61 4.76
C MET A 233 2.88 -11.94 4.17
N VAL A 234 2.00 -10.95 3.98
CA VAL A 234 0.66 -11.20 3.43
C VAL A 234 0.74 -11.69 1.98
N GLN A 235 1.63 -11.12 1.17
CA GLN A 235 1.73 -11.47 -0.25
C GLN A 235 2.30 -12.87 -0.45
N ILE A 236 3.37 -13.23 0.28
CA ILE A 236 3.98 -14.55 0.15
C ILE A 236 3.05 -15.66 0.65
N ASN A 237 2.36 -15.44 1.76
CA ASN A 237 1.40 -16.41 2.29
C ASN A 237 0.22 -16.64 1.32
N GLN A 238 -0.31 -15.58 0.74
CA GLN A 238 -1.41 -15.70 -0.23
C GLN A 238 -0.95 -16.38 -1.53
N ALA A 239 0.25 -16.05 -2.03
CA ALA A 239 0.83 -16.73 -3.17
C ALA A 239 1.03 -18.24 -2.90
N THR A 240 1.50 -18.60 -1.70
CA THR A 240 1.70 -19.99 -1.28
C THR A 240 0.37 -20.75 -1.21
N LYS A 241 -0.65 -20.16 -0.58
CA LYS A 241 -2.00 -20.76 -0.51
C LYS A 241 -2.60 -20.96 -1.90
N GLN A 242 -2.44 -19.99 -2.79
CA GLN A 242 -2.88 -20.11 -4.17
C GLN A 242 -2.14 -21.24 -4.90
N LEU A 243 -0.82 -21.36 -4.71
CA LEU A 243 -0.02 -22.44 -5.29
C LEU A 243 -0.50 -23.81 -4.81
N ILE A 244 -0.67 -23.98 -3.49
CA ILE A 244 -1.20 -25.21 -2.89
C ILE A 244 -2.57 -25.55 -3.49
N SER A 245 -3.47 -24.55 -3.58
CA SER A 245 -4.81 -24.75 -4.13
C SER A 245 -4.80 -25.23 -5.58
N VAL A 246 -3.94 -24.68 -6.45
CA VAL A 246 -3.91 -25.07 -7.87
C VAL A 246 -3.12 -26.35 -8.13
N THR A 247 -2.35 -26.84 -7.15
CA THR A 247 -1.52 -28.06 -7.25
C THR A 247 -2.12 -29.27 -6.53
N GLY A 248 -3.41 -29.24 -6.19
CA GLY A 248 -4.12 -30.38 -5.60
C GLY A 248 -4.61 -30.17 -4.16
N GLY A 249 -4.47 -28.96 -3.61
CA GLY A 249 -4.95 -28.65 -2.26
C GLY A 249 -4.21 -29.47 -1.21
N ALA A 250 -4.92 -30.30 -0.45
CA ALA A 250 -4.33 -31.18 0.56
C ALA A 250 -3.35 -32.22 -0.04
N GLU A 251 -3.53 -32.60 -1.31
CA GLU A 251 -2.64 -33.52 -2.04
C GLU A 251 -1.45 -32.80 -2.71
N SER A 252 -1.35 -31.47 -2.53
CA SER A 252 -0.22 -30.71 -3.07
C SER A 252 1.07 -31.10 -2.36
N PHE A 253 2.16 -31.21 -3.12
CA PHE A 253 3.51 -31.34 -2.58
C PHE A 253 3.87 -30.24 -1.57
N PHE A 254 3.29 -29.05 -1.71
CA PHE A 254 3.56 -27.90 -0.84
C PHE A 254 2.65 -27.86 0.41
N TYR A 255 1.68 -28.75 0.53
CA TYR A 255 0.80 -28.81 1.70
C TYR A 255 1.59 -29.25 2.94
N GLY A 256 1.61 -28.42 3.99
CA GLY A 256 2.44 -28.63 5.18
C GLY A 256 3.96 -28.45 4.95
N GLN A 257 4.35 -27.93 3.78
CA GLN A 257 5.73 -27.61 3.41
C GLN A 257 5.82 -26.21 2.79
N ALA A 258 5.04 -25.27 3.32
CA ALA A 258 4.95 -23.91 2.79
C ALA A 258 6.30 -23.17 2.82
N TRP A 259 7.14 -23.48 3.81
CA TRP A 259 8.50 -22.94 3.93
C TRP A 259 9.37 -23.19 2.69
N ILE A 260 9.16 -24.26 1.93
CA ILE A 260 9.94 -24.56 0.70
C ILE A 260 9.68 -23.47 -0.34
N PHE A 261 8.41 -23.17 -0.59
CA PHE A 261 8.03 -22.10 -1.51
C PHE A 261 8.52 -20.74 -1.01
N GLY A 262 8.40 -20.48 0.30
CA GLY A 262 8.95 -19.27 0.94
C GLY A 262 10.45 -19.11 0.72
N ALA A 263 11.24 -20.18 0.90
CA ALA A 263 12.69 -20.18 0.72
C ALA A 263 13.09 -19.94 -0.76
N VAL A 264 12.40 -20.58 -1.69
CA VAL A 264 12.62 -20.36 -3.14
C VAL A 264 12.32 -18.91 -3.50
N MET A 265 11.19 -18.38 -3.03
CA MET A 265 10.82 -16.99 -3.28
C MET A 265 11.79 -15.99 -2.63
N ALA A 266 12.27 -16.27 -1.42
CA ALA A 266 13.29 -15.47 -0.75
C ALA A 266 14.60 -15.41 -1.56
N ALA A 267 15.05 -16.55 -2.10
CA ALA A 267 16.24 -16.59 -2.95
C ALA A 267 16.06 -15.78 -4.25
N LEU A 268 14.93 -15.95 -4.93
CA LEU A 268 14.62 -15.24 -6.18
C LEU A 268 14.49 -13.73 -5.97
N VAL A 269 13.72 -13.31 -4.96
CA VAL A 269 13.52 -11.89 -4.63
C VAL A 269 14.82 -11.28 -4.10
N GLY A 270 15.59 -12.02 -3.30
CA GLY A 270 16.90 -11.60 -2.82
C GLY A 270 17.87 -11.26 -3.95
N LEU A 271 17.94 -12.12 -4.99
CA LEU A 271 18.75 -11.87 -6.19
C LEU A 271 18.38 -10.54 -6.87
N ILE A 272 17.09 -10.20 -6.90
CA ILE A 272 16.58 -8.97 -7.53
C ILE A 272 16.94 -7.75 -6.68
N ILE A 273 16.67 -7.79 -5.37
CA ILE A 273 16.83 -6.64 -4.46
C ILE A 273 18.30 -6.28 -4.26
N ILE A 274 19.22 -7.25 -4.25
CA ILE A 274 20.67 -6.99 -4.10
C ILE A 274 21.19 -6.03 -5.18
N GLY A 275 20.61 -6.08 -6.39
CA GLY A 275 20.97 -5.16 -7.48
C GLY A 275 20.37 -3.75 -7.38
N GLY A 276 19.64 -3.44 -6.31
CA GLY A 276 19.02 -2.13 -6.06
C GLY A 276 17.87 -1.78 -7.02
N ILE A 277 17.46 -0.51 -7.03
CA ILE A 277 16.27 -0.05 -7.78
C ILE A 277 16.38 -0.31 -9.29
N LYS A 278 17.58 -0.27 -9.86
CA LYS A 278 17.81 -0.58 -11.28
C LYS A 278 17.50 -2.04 -11.63
N SER A 279 17.85 -2.97 -10.73
CA SER A 279 17.54 -4.40 -10.89
C SER A 279 16.04 -4.65 -10.73
N ILE A 280 15.43 -4.07 -9.68
CA ILE A 280 13.98 -4.13 -9.44
C ILE A 280 13.23 -3.65 -10.69
N ALA A 281 13.53 -2.43 -11.16
CA ALA A 281 12.93 -1.83 -12.34
C ALA A 281 13.05 -2.71 -13.60
N LYS A 282 14.23 -3.32 -13.83
CA LYS A 282 14.47 -4.19 -14.99
C LYS A 282 13.66 -5.49 -14.96
N VAL A 283 13.25 -5.94 -13.78
CA VAL A 283 12.36 -7.11 -13.65
C VAL A 283 10.91 -6.65 -13.76
N THR A 284 10.53 -5.61 -13.02
CA THR A 284 9.15 -5.13 -12.95
C THR A 284 8.66 -4.59 -14.30
N ASP A 285 9.53 -3.97 -15.10
CA ASP A 285 9.17 -3.46 -16.43
C ASP A 285 8.71 -4.53 -17.44
N LYS A 286 8.98 -5.81 -17.15
CA LYS A 286 8.47 -6.97 -17.92
C LYS A 286 7.37 -7.70 -17.18
N VAL A 287 7.59 -8.02 -15.91
CA VAL A 287 6.66 -8.84 -15.11
C VAL A 287 5.34 -8.11 -14.89
N VAL A 288 5.36 -6.80 -14.58
CA VAL A 288 4.15 -6.04 -14.26
C VAL A 288 3.22 -5.88 -15.47
N PRO A 289 3.69 -5.46 -16.66
CA PRO A 289 2.82 -5.42 -17.83
C PRO A 289 2.26 -6.80 -18.21
N PHE A 290 3.07 -7.85 -18.08
CA PHE A 290 2.65 -9.22 -18.37
C PHE A 290 1.54 -9.70 -17.42
N MET A 291 1.71 -9.54 -16.10
CA MET A 291 0.70 -9.96 -15.12
C MET A 291 -0.61 -9.16 -15.26
N VAL A 292 -0.52 -7.85 -15.50
CA VAL A 292 -1.70 -7.01 -15.74
C VAL A 292 -2.39 -7.40 -17.04
N GLY A 293 -1.62 -7.69 -18.09
CA GLY A 293 -2.15 -8.15 -19.38
C GLY A 293 -2.96 -9.43 -19.25
N ILE A 294 -2.43 -10.44 -18.56
CA ILE A 294 -3.16 -11.70 -18.29
C ILE A 294 -4.42 -11.42 -17.49
N TYR A 295 -4.33 -10.65 -16.41
CA TYR A 295 -5.47 -10.35 -15.55
C TYR A 295 -6.61 -9.65 -16.32
N VAL A 296 -6.28 -8.60 -17.07
CA VAL A 296 -7.26 -7.87 -17.90
C VAL A 296 -7.84 -8.76 -18.98
N LEU A 297 -7.02 -9.59 -19.64
CA LEU A 297 -7.50 -10.52 -20.65
C LEU A 297 -8.48 -11.55 -20.06
N SER A 298 -8.14 -12.15 -18.92
CA SER A 298 -9.03 -13.08 -18.21
C SER A 298 -10.35 -12.41 -17.81
N ALA A 299 -10.30 -11.18 -17.30
CA ALA A 299 -11.52 -10.41 -16.97
C ALA A 299 -12.36 -10.14 -18.23
N LEU A 300 -11.74 -9.75 -19.34
CA LEU A 300 -12.44 -9.51 -20.61
C LEU A 300 -13.09 -10.79 -21.16
N VAL A 301 -12.44 -11.94 -21.03
CA VAL A 301 -13.02 -13.24 -21.43
C VAL A 301 -14.27 -13.55 -20.59
N VAL A 302 -14.21 -13.37 -19.27
CA VAL A 302 -15.37 -13.57 -18.38
C VAL A 302 -16.51 -12.61 -18.72
N LEU A 303 -16.19 -11.34 -18.96
CA LEU A 303 -17.18 -10.32 -19.35
C LEU A 303 -17.80 -10.61 -20.71
N ALA A 304 -17.02 -11.08 -21.69
CA ALA A 304 -17.54 -11.48 -22.99
C ALA A 304 -18.46 -12.70 -22.89
N GLY A 305 -18.12 -13.69 -22.06
CA GLY A 305 -18.96 -14.86 -21.79
C GLY A 305 -20.26 -14.54 -21.05
N ASN A 306 -20.30 -13.42 -20.31
CA ASN A 306 -21.45 -12.99 -19.51
C ASN A 306 -21.96 -11.61 -19.95
N PHE A 307 -21.87 -11.31 -21.26
CA PHE A 307 -22.11 -9.96 -21.77
C PHE A 307 -23.51 -9.40 -21.42
N SER A 308 -24.53 -10.26 -21.39
CA SER A 308 -25.90 -9.90 -21.01
C SER A 308 -26.03 -9.44 -19.56
N GLU A 309 -25.15 -9.88 -18.66
CA GLU A 309 -25.20 -9.55 -17.24
C GLU A 309 -24.52 -8.23 -16.90
N ILE A 310 -23.74 -7.67 -17.83
CA ILE A 310 -22.98 -6.43 -17.61
C ILE A 310 -23.90 -5.26 -17.19
N PRO A 311 -25.03 -4.97 -17.88
CA PRO A 311 -25.93 -3.91 -17.46
C PRO A 311 -26.53 -4.14 -16.08
N THR A 312 -26.91 -5.39 -15.77
CA THR A 312 -27.44 -5.79 -14.46
C THR A 312 -26.42 -5.56 -13.35
N ALA A 313 -25.15 -5.94 -13.58
CA ALA A 313 -24.07 -5.74 -12.62
C ALA A 313 -23.82 -4.26 -12.34
N PHE A 314 -23.80 -3.40 -13.38
CA PHE A 314 -23.73 -1.95 -13.18
C PHE A 314 -24.93 -1.45 -12.37
N GLY A 315 -26.15 -1.91 -12.71
CA GLY A 315 -27.35 -1.58 -11.95
C GLY A 315 -27.23 -1.89 -10.45
N GLN A 316 -26.72 -3.09 -10.11
CA GLN A 316 -26.49 -3.52 -8.73
C GLN A 316 -25.40 -2.69 -8.01
N ILE A 317 -24.32 -2.32 -8.72
CA ILE A 317 -23.27 -1.48 -8.18
C ILE A 317 -23.82 -0.10 -7.81
N PHE A 318 -24.59 0.53 -8.71
CA PHE A 318 -25.15 1.87 -8.46
C PHE A 318 -26.26 1.83 -7.40
N SER A 319 -27.21 0.90 -7.51
CA SER A 319 -28.31 0.82 -6.54
C SER A 319 -27.79 0.47 -5.15
N GLY A 320 -26.88 -0.49 -5.03
CA GLY A 320 -26.28 -0.89 -3.76
C GLY A 320 -25.41 0.19 -3.12
N ALA A 321 -24.82 1.09 -3.91
CA ALA A 321 -23.99 2.18 -3.39
C ALA A 321 -24.78 3.25 -2.64
N PHE A 322 -26.04 3.45 -3.05
CA PHE A 322 -26.96 4.46 -2.51
C PHE A 322 -28.15 3.85 -1.75
N ASP A 323 -28.13 2.54 -1.50
CA ASP A 323 -29.18 1.89 -0.73
C ASP A 323 -29.11 2.28 0.75
N SER A 324 -30.21 2.85 1.24
CA SER A 324 -30.38 3.27 2.63
C SER A 324 -30.80 2.13 3.55
N GLY A 325 -31.27 1.01 3.00
CA GLY A 325 -31.73 -0.19 3.72
C GLY A 325 -30.64 -1.24 3.98
N ALA A 326 -29.41 -1.02 3.54
CA ALA A 326 -28.35 -2.02 3.65
C ALA A 326 -28.05 -2.40 5.12
N MET A 327 -28.06 -3.71 5.39
CA MET A 327 -27.77 -4.38 6.68
C MET A 327 -26.50 -3.87 7.38
N TYR A 328 -25.56 -3.35 6.61
CA TYR A 328 -24.28 -2.80 7.05
C TYR A 328 -24.36 -1.32 7.43
N GLY A 329 -25.52 -0.81 7.83
CA GLY A 329 -25.81 0.57 8.26
C GLY A 329 -25.85 1.61 7.13
N GLY A 330 -26.55 1.25 6.06
CA GLY A 330 -26.86 2.11 4.91
C GLY A 330 -25.66 2.61 4.12
N ILE A 331 -25.87 3.68 3.35
CA ILE A 331 -24.89 4.32 2.45
C ILE A 331 -23.53 4.52 3.12
N ILE A 332 -23.50 4.99 4.38
CA ILE A 332 -22.27 5.28 5.11
C ILE A 332 -21.43 4.01 5.31
N GLY A 333 -22.04 2.86 5.61
CA GLY A 333 -21.30 1.61 5.78
C GLY A 333 -20.69 1.09 4.50
N VAL A 334 -21.49 1.08 3.42
CA VAL A 334 -21.04 0.67 2.09
C VAL A 334 -19.90 1.57 1.60
N MET A 335 -20.02 2.88 1.85
CA MET A 335 -18.98 3.87 1.57
C MET A 335 -17.70 3.58 2.34
N ILE A 336 -17.76 3.43 3.66
CA ILE A 336 -16.58 3.12 4.49
C ILE A 336 -15.88 1.85 4.00
N GLN A 337 -16.64 0.81 3.66
CA GLN A 337 -16.06 -0.44 3.18
C GLN A 337 -15.32 -0.24 1.85
N GLY A 338 -15.92 0.51 0.92
CA GLY A 338 -15.27 0.83 -0.35
C GLY A 338 -14.01 1.69 -0.19
N PHE A 339 -14.08 2.75 0.63
CA PHE A 339 -12.92 3.62 0.92
C PHE A 339 -11.81 2.87 1.64
N LYS A 340 -12.13 2.10 2.67
CA LYS A 340 -11.16 1.26 3.41
C LYS A 340 -10.41 0.38 2.44
N ARG A 341 -11.14 -0.31 1.56
CA ARG A 341 -10.51 -1.21 0.59
C ARG A 341 -9.65 -0.48 -0.43
N ALA A 342 -10.14 0.62 -0.98
CA ALA A 342 -9.40 1.40 -1.97
C ALA A 342 -8.08 1.94 -1.39
N ALA A 343 -8.10 2.48 -0.17
CA ALA A 343 -6.92 3.02 0.50
C ALA A 343 -5.81 1.95 0.66
N PHE A 344 -6.17 0.72 1.01
CA PHE A 344 -5.19 -0.40 1.08
C PHE A 344 -4.76 -0.92 -0.29
N SER A 345 -5.60 -0.78 -1.33
CA SER A 345 -5.31 -1.33 -2.64
C SER A 345 -4.41 -0.42 -3.48
N ASN A 346 -4.62 0.89 -3.44
CA ASN A 346 -3.88 1.84 -4.28
C ASN A 346 -2.75 2.58 -3.54
N GLU A 347 -2.72 2.47 -2.21
CA GLU A 347 -1.79 3.15 -1.30
C GLU A 347 -1.77 4.68 -1.45
N ALA A 348 -2.86 5.27 -1.92
CA ALA A 348 -2.95 6.71 -2.13
C ALA A 348 -2.85 7.48 -0.80
N GLY A 349 -1.85 8.35 -0.70
CA GLY A 349 -1.60 9.16 0.50
C GLY A 349 -0.86 8.42 1.61
N ILE A 350 -0.48 7.15 1.40
CA ILE A 350 0.41 6.41 2.31
C ILE A 350 1.86 6.86 2.12
N GLY A 351 2.24 7.31 0.91
CA GLY A 351 3.56 7.86 0.61
C GLY A 351 4.62 6.87 0.13
N SER A 352 4.36 5.56 0.20
CA SER A 352 5.27 4.49 -0.28
C SER A 352 5.63 4.62 -1.76
N ALA A 353 4.65 4.89 -2.63
CA ALA A 353 4.86 4.98 -4.07
C ALA A 353 5.87 6.07 -4.44
N SER A 354 5.87 7.18 -3.71
CA SER A 354 6.80 8.30 -3.94
C SER A 354 8.27 7.92 -3.75
N ILE A 355 8.57 6.82 -3.05
CA ILE A 355 9.93 6.29 -2.89
C ILE A 355 10.45 5.80 -4.25
N ALA A 356 9.69 4.94 -4.94
CA ALA A 356 10.06 4.43 -6.26
C ALA A 356 10.06 5.54 -7.32
N HIS A 357 9.04 6.39 -7.32
CA HIS A 357 8.93 7.52 -8.25
C HIS A 357 10.05 8.56 -8.05
N SER A 358 10.57 8.72 -6.84
CA SER A 358 11.71 9.62 -6.61
C SER A 358 12.97 9.21 -7.37
N ALA A 359 13.10 7.95 -7.81
CA ALA A 359 14.23 7.46 -8.60
C ALA A 359 14.10 7.73 -10.12
N ALA A 360 12.98 8.26 -10.59
CA ALA A 360 12.76 8.54 -12.01
C ALA A 360 13.71 9.61 -12.56
N LYS A 361 14.13 9.47 -13.81
CA LYS A 361 14.95 10.46 -14.52
C LYS A 361 14.11 11.64 -14.95
N THR A 362 14.18 12.74 -14.20
CA THR A 362 13.50 14.01 -14.55
C THR A 362 14.09 15.18 -13.76
N ASN A 363 14.12 16.36 -14.38
CA ASN A 363 14.42 17.61 -13.68
C ASN A 363 13.16 18.40 -13.31
N GLU A 364 11.99 17.94 -13.74
CA GLU A 364 10.70 18.56 -13.51
C GLU A 364 9.88 17.67 -12.57
N PRO A 365 9.88 17.92 -11.24
CA PRO A 365 9.22 17.02 -10.30
C PRO A 365 7.73 16.82 -10.56
N VAL A 366 7.07 17.75 -11.27
CA VAL A 366 5.63 17.70 -11.59
C VAL A 366 5.35 16.75 -12.77
N SER A 367 6.36 16.42 -13.57
CA SER A 367 6.20 15.42 -14.64
C SER A 367 6.04 14.00 -14.08
N GLU A 368 6.51 13.79 -12.84
CA GLU A 368 6.44 12.54 -12.09
C GLU A 368 5.35 12.59 -11.00
#